data_AF-A0A931SYG0-F1
#
_entry.id   AF-A0A931SYG0-F1
#
_cell.length_a   1.000
_cell.length_b   1.000
_cell.length_c   1.000
_cell.angle_alpha   90.00
_cell.angle_beta   90.00
_cell.angle_gamma   90.00
#
_symmetry.space_group_name_H-M   'P 1'
#
loop_
_entity.id
_entity.type
_entity.pdbx_description
1 polymer ?
#
loop_
_entity_poly.entity_id
_entity_poly.type
_entity_poly.pdbx_seq_one_letter_code
_entity_poly.pdbx_strand_id
1 'polypeptide(L)' 'MTYILPAINPEKEKKQIVQFIKQTLQKEGFQNVVIGVSGGVDSTTSLYLLKEAIPLKNIFPVHLYFRLNPLLISLQKL' A
#
# COMPACT_ATOMS: atom_id res chain seq x y z
N MET A 1 15.05 -22.77 -27.06
CA MET A 1 14.97 -21.29 -27.08
C MET A 1 14.70 -20.83 -25.66
N THR A 2 15.67 -20.17 -25.03
CA THR A 2 15.52 -19.64 -23.66
C THR A 2 14.92 -18.24 -23.76
N TYR A 3 13.72 -18.04 -23.24
CA TYR A 3 13.11 -16.72 -23.17
C TYR A 3 13.72 -15.96 -22.00
N ILE A 4 14.37 -14.82 -22.26
CA ILE A 4 14.76 -13.88 -21.22
C ILE A 4 13.54 -13.00 -20.94
N LEU A 5 12.95 -13.17 -19.76
CA LEU A 5 11.89 -12.29 -19.29
C LEU A 5 12.51 -10.93 -18.92
N PRO A 6 11.86 -9.80 -19.26
CA PRO A 6 12.29 -8.50 -18.77
C PRO A 6 12.33 -8.51 -17.24
N ALA A 7 13.45 -8.04 -16.70
CA ALA A 7 13.72 -8.04 -15.27
C ALA A 7 13.80 -6.61 -14.73
N ILE A 8 13.34 -6.43 -13.50
CA ILE A 8 13.51 -5.20 -12.74
C ILE A 8 14.74 -5.30 -11.83
N ASN A 9 15.29 -4.15 -11.43
CA ASN A 9 16.22 -4.08 -10.31
C ASN A 9 15.45 -3.60 -9.06
N PRO A 10 15.08 -4.49 -8.12
CA PRO A 10 14.20 -4.13 -7.01
C PRO A 10 14.76 -3.03 -6.12
N GLU A 11 16.07 -3.00 -5.91
CA GLU A 11 16.72 -1.96 -5.10
C GLU A 11 16.67 -0.59 -5.76
N LYS A 12 16.79 -0.55 -7.09
CA LYS A 12 16.62 0.69 -7.86
C LYS A 12 15.16 1.16 -7.83
N GLU A 13 14.21 0.26 -8.08
CA GLU A 13 12.78 0.59 -8.07
C GLU A 13 12.32 1.07 -6.71
N LYS A 14 12.74 0.41 -5.62
CA LYS A 14 12.47 0.84 -4.24
C LYS A 14 12.89 2.29 -4.02
N LYS A 15 14.14 2.65 -4.39
CA LYS A 15 14.65 4.02 -4.25
C LYS A 15 13.85 5.02 -5.08
N GLN A 16 13.48 4.67 -6.30
CA GLN A 16 12.68 5.53 -7.18
C GLN A 16 11.28 5.76 -6.62
N ILE A 17 10.60 4.72 -6.14
CA ILE A 17 9.26 4.83 -5.56
C ILE A 17 9.30 5.64 -4.25
N VAL A 18 10.27 5.39 -3.37
CA VAL A 18 10.45 6.18 -2.13
C VAL A 18 10.65 7.66 -2.45
N GLN A 19 11.47 7.98 -3.46
CA GLN A 19 11.68 9.36 -3.89
C GLN A 19 10.41 9.98 -4.48
N PHE A 20 9.67 9.23 -5.29
CA PHE A 20 8.39 9.66 -5.84
C PHE A 20 7.37 10.00 -4.76
N ILE A 21 7.23 9.15 -3.73
CA ILE A 21 6.34 9.40 -2.59
C ILE A 21 6.73 10.71 -1.88
N LYS A 22 8.02 10.89 -1.55
CA LYS A 22 8.53 12.10 -0.89
C LYS A 22 8.21 13.36 -1.69
N GLN A 23 8.52 13.34 -2.99
CA GLN A 23 8.32 14.49 -3.88
C GLN A 23 6.84 14.81 -4.06
N THR A 24 5.99 13.79 -4.19
CA THR A 24 4.55 13.97 -4.33
C THR A 24 3.97 14.63 -3.08
N LEU A 25 4.28 14.10 -1.89
CA LEU A 25 3.81 14.67 -0.63
C LEU A 25 4.30 16.10 -0.42
N GLN A 26 5.58 16.37 -0.71
CA GLN A 26 6.16 17.71 -0.61
C GLN A 26 5.49 18.70 -1.57
N LYS A 27 5.28 18.29 -2.83
CA LYS A 27 4.65 19.12 -3.86
C LYS A 27 3.22 19.51 -3.46
N GLU A 28 2.46 18.56 -2.92
CA GLU A 28 1.07 18.78 -2.53
C GLU A 28 0.94 19.36 -1.10
N GLY A 29 2.04 19.55 -0.38
CA GLY A 29 2.04 20.10 0.99
C GLY A 29 1.47 19.14 2.05
N PHE A 30 1.33 17.85 1.73
CA PHE A 30 0.84 16.85 2.67
C PHE A 30 1.95 16.29 3.53
N GLN A 31 1.69 16.21 4.84
CA GLN A 31 2.63 15.61 5.79
C GLN A 31 2.19 14.21 6.22
N ASN A 32 0.90 13.89 6.12
CA ASN A 32 0.31 12.66 6.66
C ASN A 32 -0.27 11.79 5.54
N VAL A 33 -0.19 10.47 5.69
CA VAL A 33 -0.74 9.50 4.74
C VAL A 33 -1.64 8.50 5.47
N VAL A 34 -2.85 8.31 4.95
CA VAL A 34 -3.74 7.21 5.34
C VAL A 34 -3.57 6.09 4.33
N ILE A 35 -3.42 4.85 4.79
CA ILE A 35 -3.26 3.68 3.92
C ILE A 35 -4.13 2.51 4.39
N GLY A 36 -4.89 1.92 3.48
CA GLY A 36 -5.62 0.67 3.74
C GLY A 36 -4.67 -0.52 3.75
N VAL A 37 -4.71 -1.33 4.80
CA VAL A 37 -3.88 -2.55 4.94
C VAL A 37 -4.81 -3.75 5.00
N SER A 38 -4.67 -4.68 4.05
CA SER A 38 -5.47 -5.91 3.96
C SER A 38 -4.70 -7.16 4.36
N GLY A 39 -3.38 -7.05 4.53
CA GLY A 39 -2.47 -8.20 4.66
C GLY A 39 -1.99 -8.76 3.31
N GLY A 40 -2.52 -8.26 2.18
CA GLY A 40 -2.02 -8.61 0.85
C GLY A 40 -0.64 -8.02 0.56
N VAL A 41 0.09 -8.64 -0.36
CA VAL A 41 1.47 -8.25 -0.75
C VAL A 41 1.55 -6.80 -1.22
N ASP A 42 0.53 -6.32 -1.94
CA ASP A 42 0.50 -4.95 -2.47
C ASP A 42 0.44 -3.93 -1.33
N SER A 43 -0.57 -4.04 -0.46
CA SER A 43 -0.76 -3.12 0.67
C SER A 43 0.41 -3.15 1.65
N THR A 44 1.00 -4.32 1.85
CA THR A 44 2.18 -4.50 2.71
C THR A 44 3.39 -3.80 2.09
N THR A 45 3.65 -4.03 0.81
CA THR A 45 4.77 -3.40 0.10
C THR A 45 4.64 -1.88 0.10
N SER A 46 3.45 -1.35 -0.20
CA SER A 46 3.18 0.09 -0.16
C SER A 46 3.40 0.69 1.23
N LEU A 47 3.00 0.00 2.32
CA LEU A 47 3.23 0.46 3.69
C LEU A 47 4.72 0.54 4.04
N TYR A 48 5.52 -0.45 3.65
CA TYR A 48 6.96 -0.44 3.89
C TYR A 48 7.67 0.67 3.08
N LEU A 49 7.27 0.88 1.82
CA LEU A 49 7.78 1.99 1.02
C LEU A 49 7.41 3.36 1.61
N LEU A 50 6.20 3.50 2.15
CA LEU A 50 5.80 4.71 2.89
C LEU A 50 6.66 4.94 4.13
N LYS A 51 6.97 3.89 4.90
CA LYS A 51 7.85 3.97 6.08
C LYS A 51 9.27 4.42 5.71
N GLU A 52 9.78 4.02 4.54
CA GLU A 52 11.07 4.52 4.03
C GLU A 52 10.98 5.97 3.52
N ALA A 53 9.79 6.42 3.11
CA ALA A 53 9.56 7.74 2.57
C ALA A 53 9.37 8.83 3.63
N ILE A 54 8.61 8.55 4.69
CA ILE A 54 8.21 9.56 5.68
C ILE A 54 8.28 9.02 7.12
N PRO A 55 8.32 9.90 8.15
CA PRO A 55 8.32 9.47 9.53
C PRO A 55 7.11 8.60 9.88
N LEU A 56 7.33 7.54 10.68
CA LEU A 56 6.27 6.60 11.05
C LEU A 56 5.05 7.28 11.72
N LYS A 57 5.28 8.33 12.51
CA LYS A 57 4.21 9.09 13.19
C LYS A 57 3.23 9.78 12.24
N ASN A 58 3.58 9.88 10.95
CA ASN A 58 2.79 10.51 9.90
C ASN A 58 2.04 9.48 9.04
N ILE A 59 2.13 8.18 9.36
CA ILE A 59 1.50 7.10 8.61
C ILE A 59 0.37 6.50 9.44
N PHE A 60 -0.84 6.49 8.86
CA PHE A 60 -2.07 6.03 9.51
C PHE A 60 -2.61 4.80 8.77
N PRO A 61 -2.15 3.59 9.14
CA PRO A 61 -2.68 2.36 8.57
C PRO A 61 -4.10 2.10 9.07
N VAL A 62 -5.01 1.76 8.17
CA VAL A 62 -6.41 1.46 8.46
C VAL A 62 -6.74 0.06 7.99
N HIS A 63 -7.33 -0.73 8.89
CA HIS A 63 -7.82 -2.05 8.57
C HIS A 63 -9.30 -1.99 8.22
N LEU A 64 -9.63 -2.21 6.95
CA LEU A 64 -10.98 -2.06 6.41
C LEU A 64 -11.68 -3.43 6.28
N TYR A 65 -11.92 -4.08 7.40
CA TYR A 65 -12.67 -5.35 7.37
C TYR A 65 -14.12 -5.14 6.97
N PHE A 66 -14.60 -6.00 6.08
CA PHE A 66 -16.01 -6.10 5.80
C PHE A 66 -16.74 -6.69 7.02
N ARG A 67 -17.61 -5.89 7.64
CA ARG A 67 -18.54 -6.38 8.65
C ARG A 67 -19.77 -6.92 7.92
N LEU A 68 -19.87 -8.23 7.80
CA LEU A 68 -21.11 -8.87 7.37
C LEU A 68 -22.24 -8.50 8.33
N ASN A 69 -23.33 -7.97 7.79
CA ASN A 69 -24.58 -7.87 8.54
C ASN A 69 -25.13 -9.31 8.68
N PRO A 70 -25.37 -9.80 9.91
CA PRO A 70 -25.96 -11.13 10.12
C PRO A 70 -27.24 -11.37 9.33
N LEU A 71 -28.05 -10.32 9.12
CA LEU A 71 -29.30 -10.40 8.36
C LEU A 71 -29.09 -10.66 6.86
N LEU A 72 -27.98 -10.22 6.28
CA LEU A 72 -27.64 -10.49 4.87
C LEU A 72 -27.21 -11.95 4.66
N ILE A 73 -26.54 -12.55 5.65
CA ILE A 73 -26.15 -13.97 5.61
C ILE A 73 -27.38 -14.87 5.63
N SER A 74 -28.41 -14.53 6.41
CA SER A 74 -29.66 -15.32 6.47
C SER A 74 -30.46 -15.27 5.17
N LEU A 75 -30.37 -14.19 4.39
CA LEU A 75 -31.11 -14.03 3.13
C LEU A 75 -30.45 -14.72 1.93
N GLN A 76 -29.14 -14.96 1.98
CA GLN A 76 -28.39 -15.64 0.92
C GLN A 76 -28.41 -17.18 1.01
N LYS A 77 -29.02 -17.73 2.07
CA LYS A 77 -29.16 -19.19 2.29
C LYS A 77 -30.51 -19.76 1.81
N LEU A 78 -31.33 -18.96 1.14
CA LEU A 78 -32.58 -19.35 0.47
C LEU A 78 -32.35 -19.39 -1.04
#